data_AF-A0A7S3K546-F1
#
_entry.id   AF-A0A7S3K546-F1
#
_cell.length_a   1.000
_cell.length_b   1.000
_cell.length_c   1.000
_cell.angle_alpha   90.00
_cell.angle_beta   90.00
_cell.angle_gamma   90.00
#
_symmetry.space_group_name_H-M   'P 1'
#
loop_
_entity.id
_entity.type
_entity.pdbx_description
1 polymer ?
#
loop_
_entity_poly.entity_id
_entity_poly.type
_entity_poly.pdbx_seq_one_letter_code
_entity_poly.pdbx_strand_id
1 'polypeptide(L)'
;VRQRAKKKPLLDEKEKRRLHTLMNPRSEKFDKPKIVTGFLPVDSPIKETLVVDFEQQLLPYVKKGKEDDIKDLCAALTSARNMVIWALDRDRTTLSTDELFQKVNDYIRLLRGFLTPPRDVHKDSSTLQNQEMADDEKEEDKTDQQEKQENVKKTVKTLRFVVSYIWRDLLDVKGRDWEMGDCALEEASILLAVAQKLLSKIAREALSDSNSVDIHSTLRKVAGILAEARKLVSEAEVQSDAGAVAENEDTSSNTKKDCSDIQKKHIDSAHRASTDLRLALPEAWAQLALAEAQTATLNKACNATHIEWSLVAALCSDQVQRYGNNVKGHVEALVKAAPDAANVKEWAGKRVSHNFLKAHVEFKRLYFTALARYCSGVTLLERAISETDENLNSKALAELGTALAIHKDAQSQAANFVTTAKPITFIHDPAQPLQDSLDLLKRAYNRANQLDTSIFHRGPCPELQPFPQPKSLITATPFPDPGISNLWTPEVWNAFDPQKVPEDGVFRIASASRDCCAIS
;
A
#
# COMPACT_ATOMS: atom_id res chain seq x y z
N VAL A 1 -17.48 74.82 -53.38
CA VAL A 1 -17.72 73.75 -52.39
C VAL A 1 -16.75 72.59 -52.66
N ARG A 2 -15.58 72.55 -51.99
CA ARG A 2 -14.64 71.42 -52.06
C ARG A 2 -14.29 71.01 -50.63
N GLN A 3 -14.77 69.83 -50.21
CA GLN A 3 -14.57 69.27 -48.89
C GLN A 3 -13.12 68.82 -48.69
N ARG A 4 -12.47 69.31 -47.63
CA ARG A 4 -11.20 68.78 -47.14
C ARG A 4 -11.48 67.54 -46.29
N ALA A 5 -11.16 66.36 -46.81
CA ALA A 5 -11.11 65.13 -46.02
C ALA A 5 -9.93 65.19 -45.04
N LYS A 6 -10.22 65.22 -43.73
CA LYS A 6 -9.21 65.07 -42.67
C LYS A 6 -8.73 63.61 -42.64
N LYS A 7 -7.45 63.38 -42.96
CA LYS A 7 -6.77 62.10 -42.68
C LYS A 7 -6.73 61.88 -41.16
N LYS A 8 -7.39 60.83 -40.66
CA LYS A 8 -7.14 60.30 -39.31
C LYS A 8 -5.75 59.65 -39.29
N PRO A 9 -4.91 59.89 -38.27
CA PRO A 9 -3.65 59.17 -38.13
C PRO A 9 -3.94 57.69 -37.85
N LEU A 10 -3.31 56.82 -38.62
CA LEU A 10 -3.27 55.38 -38.35
C LEU A 10 -2.42 55.18 -37.09
N LEU A 11 -3.07 54.81 -35.99
CA LEU A 11 -2.40 54.28 -34.80
C LEU A 11 -1.46 53.15 -35.22
N ASP A 12 -0.21 53.26 -34.79
CA ASP A 12 0.84 52.26 -34.99
C ASP A 12 0.33 50.88 -34.54
N GLU A 13 0.62 49.83 -35.31
CA GLU A 13 0.21 48.46 -35.01
C GLU A 13 0.66 48.02 -33.61
N LYS A 14 1.79 48.57 -33.15
CA LYS A 14 2.32 48.38 -31.79
C LYS A 14 1.44 49.02 -30.72
N GLU A 15 0.87 50.17 -31.02
CA GLU A 15 -0.03 50.92 -30.13
C GLU A 15 -1.44 50.31 -30.15
N LYS A 16 -1.89 49.79 -31.28
CA LYS A 16 -3.09 48.93 -31.37
C LYS A 16 -2.92 47.62 -30.60
N ARG A 17 -1.76 46.96 -30.64
CA ARG A 17 -1.48 45.77 -29.81
C ARG A 17 -1.46 46.10 -28.33
N ARG A 18 -0.82 47.20 -27.92
CA ARG A 18 -0.87 47.71 -26.54
C ARG A 18 -2.30 48.03 -26.08
N LEU A 19 -3.08 48.71 -26.91
CA LEU A 19 -4.48 49.01 -26.62
C LEU A 19 -5.34 47.74 -26.60
N HIS A 20 -5.07 46.74 -27.45
CA HIS A 20 -5.78 45.46 -27.43
C HIS A 20 -5.44 44.61 -26.19
N THR A 21 -4.22 44.72 -25.65
CA THR A 21 -3.83 44.14 -24.35
C THR A 21 -4.45 44.91 -23.17
N LEU A 22 -4.62 46.22 -23.28
CA LEU A 22 -5.22 47.07 -22.24
C LEU A 22 -6.76 47.06 -22.24
N MET A 23 -7.40 46.78 -23.38
CA MET A 23 -8.87 46.81 -23.53
C MET A 23 -9.52 45.43 -23.45
N ASN A 24 -8.77 44.37 -23.16
CA ASN A 24 -9.32 43.04 -22.89
C ASN A 24 -8.76 42.51 -21.56
N PRO A 25 -9.27 42.95 -20.39
CA PRO A 25 -8.84 42.45 -19.07
C PRO A 25 -9.28 40.99 -18.81
N ARG A 26 -9.70 40.25 -19.85
CA ARG A 26 -10.32 38.94 -19.71
C ARG A 26 -9.26 37.84 -19.70
N SER A 27 -9.02 37.38 -18.47
CA SER A 27 -8.19 36.26 -17.99
C SER A 27 -6.68 36.55 -17.87
N GLU A 28 -6.31 37.27 -16.82
CA GLU A 28 -5.02 36.98 -16.16
C GLU A 28 -5.09 35.50 -15.71
N LYS A 29 -4.12 34.69 -16.15
CA LYS A 29 -4.08 33.25 -15.87
C LYS A 29 -2.99 32.96 -14.86
N PHE A 30 -3.31 32.12 -13.88
CA PHE A 30 -2.34 31.62 -12.90
C PHE A 30 -1.89 30.21 -13.28
N ASP A 31 -0.64 29.87 -12.98
CA ASP A 31 -0.10 28.54 -13.25
C ASP A 31 -0.61 27.53 -12.22
N LYS A 32 -1.04 26.35 -12.65
CA LYS A 32 -1.31 25.23 -11.74
C LYS A 32 -0.04 24.80 -10.99
N PRO A 33 -0.18 24.28 -9.76
CA PRO A 33 0.99 23.90 -8.98
C PRO A 33 1.69 22.71 -9.65
N LYS A 34 3.02 22.80 -9.76
CA LYS A 34 3.85 21.63 -10.04
C LYS A 34 3.89 20.77 -8.79
N ILE A 35 3.43 19.52 -8.90
CA ILE A 35 3.33 18.64 -7.75
C ILE A 35 4.72 18.15 -7.34
N VAL A 36 5.02 18.28 -6.06
CA VAL A 36 6.28 17.82 -5.46
C VAL A 36 6.23 16.29 -5.31
N THR A 37 6.93 15.61 -6.22
CA THR A 37 6.91 14.13 -6.42
C THR A 37 8.21 13.46 -5.98
N GLY A 38 8.17 12.16 -5.68
CA GLY A 38 9.39 11.37 -5.46
C GLY A 38 9.86 11.26 -4.01
N PHE A 39 8.92 11.26 -3.05
CA PHE A 39 9.23 11.09 -1.61
C PHE A 39 8.65 9.80 -1.09
N LEU A 40 8.82 8.73 -1.84
CA LEU A 40 8.43 7.42 -1.39
C LEU A 40 9.47 6.97 -0.34
N PRO A 41 9.12 6.81 0.95
CA PRO A 41 10.03 6.35 2.00
C PRO A 41 10.52 4.88 1.84
N VAL A 42 10.36 4.30 0.65
CA VAL A 42 10.26 2.85 0.41
C VAL A 42 11.39 2.28 -0.42
N ASP A 43 12.61 2.83 -0.31
CA ASP A 43 13.79 1.95 -0.42
C ASP A 43 13.92 1.09 0.86
N SER A 44 12.82 0.45 1.26
CA SER A 44 12.74 -0.46 2.41
C SER A 44 13.45 -1.74 2.05
N PRO A 45 14.33 -2.31 2.88
CA PRO A 45 15.01 -3.57 2.57
C PRO A 45 14.00 -4.66 2.19
N ILE A 46 14.21 -5.31 1.03
CA ILE A 46 13.37 -6.44 0.60
C ILE A 46 13.57 -7.59 1.58
N LYS A 47 12.49 -8.30 1.95
CA LYS A 47 12.61 -9.53 2.75
C LYS A 47 13.53 -10.53 2.07
N GLU A 48 14.52 -10.99 2.82
CA GLU A 48 15.44 -12.06 2.40
C GLU A 48 14.93 -13.41 2.89
N THR A 49 15.25 -14.48 2.17
CA THR A 49 14.86 -15.85 2.55
C THR A 49 15.99 -16.83 2.31
N LEU A 50 15.99 -17.94 3.06
CA LEU A 50 16.91 -19.05 2.83
C LEU A 50 16.40 -19.96 1.71
N VAL A 51 17.32 -20.72 1.10
CA VAL A 51 16.98 -21.74 0.10
C VAL A 51 16.18 -22.86 0.79
N VAL A 52 15.16 -23.36 0.09
CA VAL A 52 14.32 -24.47 0.53
C VAL A 52 14.62 -25.66 -0.36
N ASP A 53 15.02 -26.78 0.25
CA ASP A 53 15.11 -28.07 -0.42
C ASP A 53 13.75 -28.77 -0.29
N PHE A 54 12.91 -28.63 -1.33
CA PHE A 54 11.57 -29.22 -1.32
C PHE A 54 11.60 -30.76 -1.31
N GLU A 55 12.59 -31.37 -1.95
CA GLU A 55 12.70 -32.83 -1.97
C GLU A 55 13.01 -33.34 -0.56
N GLN A 56 14.00 -32.76 0.12
CA GLN A 56 14.34 -33.14 1.48
C GLN A 56 13.18 -32.91 2.47
N GLN A 57 12.41 -31.83 2.30
CA GLN A 57 11.31 -31.51 3.21
C GLN A 57 10.04 -32.33 2.94
N LEU A 58 9.74 -32.70 1.68
CA LEU A 58 8.51 -33.40 1.32
C LEU A 58 8.62 -34.92 1.46
N LEU A 59 9.77 -35.52 1.13
CA LEU A 59 9.98 -36.98 1.14
C LEU A 59 9.55 -37.68 2.45
N PRO A 60 9.78 -37.13 3.66
CA PRO A 60 9.33 -37.77 4.90
C PRO A 60 7.83 -38.06 4.95
N TYR A 61 7.03 -37.23 4.27
CA TYR A 61 5.57 -37.31 4.26
C TYR A 61 5.01 -38.14 3.10
N VAL A 62 5.87 -38.63 2.20
CA VAL A 62 5.47 -39.46 1.06
C VAL A 62 5.33 -40.92 1.48
N LYS A 63 4.40 -41.62 0.82
CA LYS A 63 4.24 -43.07 0.97
C LYS A 63 5.42 -43.79 0.33
N LYS A 64 5.87 -44.88 0.96
CA LYS A 64 6.97 -45.69 0.43
C LYS A 64 6.63 -46.20 -0.97
N GLY A 65 7.54 -46.02 -1.94
CA GLY A 65 7.35 -46.43 -3.34
C GLY A 65 6.57 -45.42 -4.19
N LYS A 66 6.32 -44.22 -3.67
CA LYS A 66 5.62 -43.12 -4.35
C LYS A 66 6.49 -41.86 -4.50
N GLU A 67 7.79 -42.00 -4.26
CA GLU A 67 8.76 -40.90 -4.31
C GLU A 67 8.88 -40.32 -5.73
N ASP A 68 8.84 -41.17 -6.76
CA ASP A 68 8.90 -40.72 -8.16
C ASP A 68 7.66 -39.91 -8.59
N ASP A 69 6.50 -40.15 -7.96
CA ASP A 69 5.24 -39.47 -8.31
C ASP A 69 5.31 -37.96 -7.97
N ILE A 70 6.17 -37.52 -7.04
CA ILE A 70 6.30 -36.11 -6.64
C ILE A 70 7.53 -35.39 -7.21
N LYS A 71 8.39 -36.10 -7.96
CA LYS A 71 9.70 -35.61 -8.39
C LYS A 71 9.62 -34.33 -9.23
N ASP A 72 8.74 -34.34 -10.23
CA ASP A 72 8.54 -33.20 -11.12
C ASP A 72 7.95 -31.99 -10.37
N LEU A 73 7.09 -32.23 -9.37
CA LEU A 73 6.55 -31.19 -8.50
C LEU A 73 7.67 -30.55 -7.66
N CYS A 74 8.53 -31.35 -7.02
CA CYS A 74 9.67 -30.86 -6.24
C CYS A 74 10.63 -30.02 -7.10
N ALA A 75 10.94 -30.49 -8.31
CA ALA A 75 11.77 -29.76 -9.26
C ALA A 75 11.14 -28.43 -9.69
N ALA A 76 9.84 -28.43 -9.98
CA ALA A 76 9.10 -27.23 -10.36
C ALA A 76 9.01 -26.21 -9.20
N LEU A 77 8.72 -26.66 -7.98
CA LEU A 77 8.70 -25.82 -6.77
C LEU A 77 10.07 -25.16 -6.53
N THR A 78 11.14 -25.96 -6.59
CA THR A 78 12.51 -25.48 -6.40
C THR A 78 12.89 -24.46 -7.46
N SER A 79 12.61 -24.77 -8.74
CA SER A 79 12.90 -23.87 -9.86
C SER A 79 12.11 -22.56 -9.76
N ALA A 80 10.79 -22.64 -9.56
CA ALA A 80 9.92 -21.47 -9.49
C ALA A 80 10.29 -20.56 -8.32
N ARG A 81 10.54 -21.13 -7.12
CA ARG A 81 10.97 -20.37 -5.95
C ARG A 81 12.31 -19.67 -6.17
N ASN A 82 13.30 -20.38 -6.70
CA ASN A 82 14.62 -19.80 -7.00
C ASN A 82 14.52 -18.69 -8.05
N MET A 83 13.65 -18.84 -9.05
CA MET A 83 13.38 -17.79 -10.04
C MET A 83 12.73 -16.56 -9.42
N VAL A 84 11.79 -16.73 -8.47
CA VAL A 84 11.20 -15.61 -7.72
C VAL A 84 12.26 -14.91 -6.86
N ILE A 85 13.08 -15.65 -6.12
CA ILE A 85 14.14 -15.09 -5.28
C ILE A 85 15.16 -14.33 -6.14
N TRP A 86 15.60 -14.92 -7.25
CA TRP A 86 16.45 -14.24 -8.23
C TRP A 86 15.77 -12.97 -8.75
N ALA A 87 14.49 -13.06 -9.12
CA ALA A 87 13.68 -11.93 -9.56
C ALA A 87 13.42 -10.89 -8.47
N LEU A 88 13.71 -11.15 -7.19
CA LEU A 88 13.62 -10.18 -6.10
C LEU A 88 14.95 -9.49 -5.81
N ASP A 89 16.07 -10.04 -6.30
CA ASP A 89 17.41 -9.44 -6.16
C ASP A 89 17.46 -8.06 -6.86
N ARG A 90 17.79 -7.02 -6.09
CA ARG A 90 17.82 -5.63 -6.55
C ARG A 90 18.98 -5.34 -7.48
N ASP A 91 20.11 -5.99 -7.25
CA ASP A 91 21.38 -5.63 -7.89
C ASP A 91 21.59 -6.40 -9.19
N ARG A 92 20.85 -7.50 -9.36
CA ARG A 92 21.09 -8.47 -10.45
C ARG A 92 19.99 -8.55 -11.49
N THR A 93 18.83 -7.93 -11.28
CA THR A 93 17.68 -8.14 -12.16
C THR A 93 16.99 -6.86 -12.64
N THR A 94 16.84 -6.77 -13.96
CA THR A 94 16.17 -5.68 -14.69
C THR A 94 14.84 -6.12 -15.29
N LEU A 95 14.09 -6.97 -14.57
CA LEU A 95 12.80 -7.47 -15.04
C LEU A 95 11.76 -6.35 -15.13
N SER A 96 10.90 -6.44 -16.14
CA SER A 96 9.68 -5.65 -16.21
C SER A 96 8.72 -6.05 -15.08
N THR A 97 7.77 -5.16 -14.78
CA THR A 97 6.75 -5.43 -13.76
C THR A 97 5.96 -6.70 -14.11
N ASP A 98 5.55 -6.85 -15.37
CA ASP A 98 4.74 -8.00 -15.81
C ASP A 98 5.51 -9.32 -15.77
N GLU A 99 6.81 -9.33 -16.12
CA GLU A 99 7.66 -10.51 -15.97
C GLU A 99 7.80 -10.94 -14.50
N LEU A 100 7.98 -9.98 -13.58
CA LEU A 100 8.01 -10.27 -12.15
C LEU A 100 6.70 -10.91 -11.68
N PHE A 101 5.55 -10.35 -12.08
CA PHE A 101 4.24 -10.93 -11.78
C PHE A 101 4.09 -12.34 -12.33
N GLN A 102 4.55 -12.62 -13.55
CA GLN A 102 4.48 -13.95 -14.12
C GLN A 102 5.25 -14.97 -13.27
N LYS A 103 6.50 -14.65 -12.88
CA LYS A 103 7.31 -15.54 -12.04
C LYS A 103 6.68 -15.78 -10.67
N VAL A 104 6.13 -14.75 -10.06
CA VAL A 104 5.42 -14.83 -8.79
C VAL A 104 4.18 -15.71 -8.92
N ASN A 105 3.37 -15.50 -9.95
CA ASN A 105 2.18 -16.31 -10.21
C ASN A 105 2.54 -17.79 -10.45
N ASP A 106 3.59 -18.08 -11.23
CA ASP A 106 4.04 -19.45 -11.48
C ASP A 106 4.35 -20.19 -10.17
N TYR A 107 5.00 -19.52 -9.22
CA TYR A 107 5.30 -20.09 -7.91
C TYR A 107 4.06 -20.18 -7.00
N ILE A 108 3.24 -19.12 -6.92
CA ILE A 108 2.02 -19.12 -6.10
C ILE A 108 1.05 -20.23 -6.53
N ARG A 109 0.92 -20.50 -7.84
CA ARG A 109 0.10 -21.62 -8.34
C ARG A 109 0.53 -22.96 -7.82
N LEU A 110 1.83 -23.15 -7.61
CA LEU A 110 2.38 -24.35 -7.00
C LEU A 110 2.13 -24.35 -5.49
N LEU A 111 2.28 -23.21 -4.80
CA LEU A 111 1.99 -23.10 -3.36
C LEU A 111 0.53 -23.40 -3.02
N ARG A 112 -0.42 -22.88 -3.82
CA ARG A 112 -1.86 -23.05 -3.56
C ARG A 112 -2.33 -24.49 -3.62
N GLY A 113 -1.59 -25.38 -4.31
CA GLY A 113 -1.90 -26.81 -4.26
C GLY A 113 -1.75 -27.39 -2.86
N PHE A 114 -0.81 -26.93 -2.03
CA PHE A 114 -0.69 -27.41 -0.64
C PHE A 114 -1.93 -27.14 0.22
N LEU A 115 -2.73 -26.14 -0.15
CA LEU A 115 -3.93 -25.72 0.58
C LEU A 115 -5.18 -26.49 0.15
N THR A 116 -5.28 -26.86 -1.13
CA THR A 116 -6.51 -27.41 -1.70
C THR A 116 -6.21 -28.64 -2.56
N PRO A 117 -6.79 -29.80 -2.25
CA PRO A 117 -6.65 -30.98 -3.10
C PRO A 117 -7.24 -30.71 -4.50
N PRO A 118 -6.63 -31.26 -5.57
CA PRO A 118 -7.24 -31.20 -6.89
C PRO A 118 -8.62 -31.86 -6.86
N ARG A 119 -9.64 -31.16 -7.37
CA ARG A 119 -11.00 -31.70 -7.44
C ARG A 119 -11.04 -32.79 -8.51
N ASP A 120 -11.53 -33.98 -8.15
CA ASP A 120 -11.93 -35.00 -9.13
C ASP A 120 -13.08 -34.43 -9.97
N VAL A 121 -12.80 -33.99 -11.19
CA VAL A 121 -13.81 -33.46 -12.13
C VAL A 121 -14.85 -34.53 -12.55
N HIS A 122 -14.71 -35.78 -12.07
CA HIS A 122 -15.46 -36.93 -12.57
C HIS A 122 -16.49 -37.55 -11.60
N LYS A 123 -16.87 -36.95 -10.47
CA LYS A 123 -17.81 -37.60 -9.52
C LYS A 123 -19.16 -36.93 -9.25
N ASP A 124 -19.42 -35.71 -9.69
CA ASP A 124 -20.66 -35.00 -9.31
C ASP A 124 -21.74 -34.90 -10.41
N SER A 125 -21.61 -35.63 -11.53
CA SER A 125 -22.63 -35.61 -12.61
C SER A 125 -23.67 -36.73 -12.55
N SER A 126 -23.60 -37.69 -11.61
CA SER A 126 -24.53 -38.83 -11.58
C SER A 126 -25.64 -38.78 -10.53
N THR A 127 -25.73 -37.72 -9.72
CA THR A 127 -26.70 -37.66 -8.60
C THR A 127 -27.82 -36.61 -8.77
N LEU A 128 -27.93 -35.99 -9.95
CA LEU A 128 -28.96 -34.95 -10.24
C LEU A 128 -30.02 -35.37 -11.27
N GLN A 129 -30.10 -36.65 -11.65
CA GLN A 129 -31.04 -37.11 -12.70
C GLN A 129 -32.18 -38.04 -12.24
N ASN A 130 -32.37 -38.27 -10.93
CA ASN A 130 -33.48 -39.10 -10.42
C ASN A 130 -34.35 -38.38 -9.38
N GLN A 131 -34.74 -37.13 -9.65
CA GLN A 131 -35.80 -36.44 -8.90
C GLN A 131 -36.64 -35.56 -9.85
N GLU A 132 -37.21 -36.19 -10.87
CA GLU A 132 -38.45 -35.70 -11.49
C GLU A 132 -39.45 -36.85 -11.50
N MET A 133 -40.67 -36.56 -11.06
CA MET A 133 -41.85 -37.43 -10.89
C MET A 133 -42.06 -38.03 -9.50
N ALA A 134 -42.71 -37.24 -8.63
CA ALA A 134 -43.92 -37.65 -7.91
C ALA A 134 -44.60 -36.42 -7.29
N ASP A 135 -45.73 -36.04 -7.86
CA ASP A 135 -46.68 -35.04 -7.35
C ASP A 135 -47.50 -35.57 -6.16
N ASP A 136 -47.92 -34.60 -5.34
CA ASP A 136 -49.15 -34.48 -4.55
C ASP A 136 -49.39 -35.22 -3.21
N GLU A 137 -49.65 -34.34 -2.23
CA GLU A 137 -50.57 -34.41 -1.09
C GLU A 137 -50.34 -35.42 0.06
N LYS A 138 -49.88 -34.90 1.22
CA LYS A 138 -50.65 -34.81 2.49
C LYS A 138 -49.83 -34.22 3.65
N GLU A 139 -50.44 -33.28 4.36
CA GLU A 139 -50.06 -32.84 5.71
C GLU A 139 -50.39 -33.93 6.74
N GLU A 140 -49.46 -34.22 7.68
CA GLU A 140 -49.64 -34.05 9.14
C GLU A 140 -48.54 -34.79 9.94
N ASP A 141 -47.90 -34.00 10.82
CA ASP A 141 -47.51 -34.27 12.20
C ASP A 141 -46.48 -35.35 12.61
N LYS A 142 -45.47 -34.83 13.34
CA LYS A 142 -44.82 -35.35 14.56
C LYS A 142 -43.71 -36.41 14.50
N THR A 143 -42.51 -35.91 14.88
CA THR A 143 -41.59 -36.45 15.91
C THR A 143 -41.42 -37.96 15.93
N ASP A 144 -40.30 -38.42 15.35
CA ASP A 144 -39.33 -39.34 15.96
C ASP A 144 -38.39 -39.87 14.87
N GLN A 145 -37.41 -39.05 14.51
CA GLN A 145 -36.18 -39.49 13.82
C GLN A 145 -35.16 -38.33 13.79
N GLN A 146 -34.93 -37.75 14.97
CA GLN A 146 -33.81 -36.85 15.24
C GLN A 146 -32.62 -37.66 15.79
N GLU A 147 -32.22 -38.73 15.10
CA GLU A 147 -30.98 -39.44 15.38
C GLU A 147 -30.40 -39.95 14.05
N LYS A 148 -29.15 -39.57 13.77
CA LYS A 148 -28.31 -39.97 12.62
C LYS A 148 -28.44 -39.17 11.32
N GLN A 149 -28.21 -37.86 11.40
CA GLN A 149 -27.40 -37.18 10.39
C GLN A 149 -26.41 -36.21 11.07
N GLU A 150 -25.57 -36.75 11.96
CA GLU A 150 -24.24 -36.17 12.14
C GLU A 150 -23.50 -36.33 10.82
N ASN A 151 -23.60 -35.30 9.99
CA ASN A 151 -22.76 -35.11 8.83
C ASN A 151 -21.33 -34.93 9.37
N VAL A 152 -20.61 -36.04 9.53
CA VAL A 152 -19.16 -36.06 9.73
C VAL A 152 -18.57 -35.39 8.49
N LYS A 153 -18.41 -34.06 8.54
CA LYS A 153 -17.55 -33.34 7.62
C LYS A 153 -16.16 -33.92 7.85
N LYS A 154 -15.78 -34.92 7.05
CA LYS A 154 -14.39 -35.36 6.96
C LYS A 154 -13.59 -34.11 6.58
N THR A 155 -12.92 -33.53 7.57
CA THR A 155 -11.95 -32.48 7.37
C THR A 155 -10.90 -33.04 6.43
N VAL A 156 -10.88 -32.53 5.21
CA VAL A 156 -9.89 -32.93 4.22
C VAL A 156 -8.55 -32.42 4.74
N LYS A 157 -7.65 -33.33 5.14
CA LYS A 157 -6.30 -32.96 5.61
C LYS A 157 -5.55 -32.27 4.48
N THR A 158 -5.11 -31.03 4.73
CA THR A 158 -4.31 -30.21 3.80
C THR A 158 -2.83 -30.49 3.97
N LEU A 159 -2.00 -30.17 2.97
CA LEU A 159 -0.53 -30.22 3.08
C LEU A 159 0.08 -28.88 3.54
N ARG A 160 -0.73 -27.99 4.12
CA ARG A 160 -0.37 -26.60 4.44
C ARG A 160 0.94 -26.43 5.21
N PHE A 161 1.23 -27.36 6.13
CA PHE A 161 2.29 -27.24 7.12
C PHE A 161 3.51 -28.15 6.86
N VAL A 162 3.58 -28.82 5.69
CA VAL A 162 4.63 -29.82 5.41
C VAL A 162 6.00 -29.20 5.10
N VAL A 163 6.05 -27.92 4.70
CA VAL A 163 7.30 -27.21 4.36
C VAL A 163 7.53 -26.08 5.36
N SER A 164 8.76 -25.99 5.83
CA SER A 164 9.31 -24.90 6.64
C SER A 164 10.03 -23.87 5.77
N TYR A 165 9.65 -22.61 5.96
CA TYR A 165 10.17 -21.45 5.25
C TYR A 165 10.86 -20.51 6.23
N ILE A 166 12.03 -19.99 5.86
CA ILE A 166 12.78 -19.08 6.71
C ILE A 166 12.91 -17.73 6.02
N TRP A 167 12.36 -16.69 6.63
CA TRP A 167 12.40 -15.31 6.13
C TRP A 167 13.00 -14.37 7.16
N ARG A 168 13.76 -13.39 6.68
CA ARG A 168 14.24 -12.29 7.51
C ARG A 168 13.06 -11.44 7.99
N ASP A 169 12.99 -11.18 9.29
CA ASP A 169 12.00 -10.26 9.86
C ASP A 169 12.52 -8.82 9.78
N LEU A 170 11.83 -7.97 9.01
CA LEU A 170 12.25 -6.59 8.78
C LEU A 170 12.00 -5.66 9.95
N LEU A 171 11.18 -6.07 10.93
CA LEU A 171 10.96 -5.29 12.14
C LEU A 171 11.74 -5.86 13.33
N ASP A 172 12.47 -6.97 13.16
CA ASP A 172 13.32 -7.51 14.22
C ASP A 172 14.63 -6.74 14.37
N VAL A 173 14.91 -6.36 15.61
CA VAL A 173 16.04 -5.47 15.94
C VAL A 173 17.39 -6.11 15.80
N LYS A 174 17.42 -7.43 15.94
CA LYS A 174 18.61 -8.24 15.80
C LYS A 174 18.77 -8.76 14.36
N GLY A 175 17.87 -8.37 13.45
CA GLY A 175 17.84 -8.84 12.07
C GLY A 175 17.77 -10.36 11.97
N ARG A 176 17.06 -11.02 12.90
CA ARG A 176 16.93 -12.47 12.95
C ARG A 176 15.99 -12.98 11.87
N ASP A 177 16.19 -14.23 11.54
CA ASP A 177 15.32 -14.96 10.63
C ASP A 177 14.19 -15.63 11.42
N TRP A 178 13.02 -15.66 10.81
CA TRP A 178 11.81 -16.25 11.33
C TRP A 178 11.44 -17.48 10.50
N GLU A 179 11.32 -18.62 11.16
CA GLU A 179 10.89 -19.90 10.60
C GLU A 179 9.37 -20.04 10.70
N MET A 180 8.72 -20.35 9.58
CA MET A 180 7.28 -20.54 9.44
C MET A 180 7.01 -21.83 8.67
N GLY A 181 6.38 -22.79 9.31
CA GLY A 181 5.90 -24.01 8.68
C GLY A 181 4.51 -23.84 8.08
N ASP A 182 4.26 -22.81 7.27
CA ASP A 182 2.93 -22.52 6.70
C ASP A 182 3.03 -21.91 5.30
N CYS A 183 2.51 -22.62 4.29
CA CYS A 183 2.54 -22.16 2.91
C CYS A 183 1.73 -20.87 2.63
N ALA A 184 0.69 -20.57 3.41
CA ALA A 184 -0.04 -19.31 3.28
C ALA A 184 0.82 -18.11 3.74
N LEU A 185 1.66 -18.32 4.76
CA LEU A 185 2.60 -17.31 5.24
C LEU A 185 3.83 -17.18 4.33
N GLU A 186 4.25 -18.25 3.64
CA GLU A 186 5.20 -18.17 2.52
C GLU A 186 4.63 -17.29 1.41
N GLU A 187 3.38 -17.52 0.97
CA GLU A 187 2.71 -16.70 -0.04
C GLU A 187 2.66 -15.23 0.40
N ALA A 188 2.22 -14.95 1.63
CA ALA A 188 2.21 -13.59 2.17
C ALA A 188 3.60 -12.93 2.19
N SER A 189 4.64 -13.68 2.52
CA SER A 189 6.04 -13.19 2.55
C SER A 189 6.55 -12.84 1.16
N ILE A 190 6.24 -13.65 0.14
CA ILE A 190 6.59 -13.37 -1.25
C ILE A 190 5.87 -12.12 -1.74
N LEU A 191 4.56 -12.02 -1.49
CA LEU A 191 3.76 -10.87 -1.88
C LEU A 191 4.29 -9.57 -1.25
N LEU A 192 4.67 -9.60 0.03
CA LEU A 192 5.32 -8.48 0.70
C LEU A 192 6.66 -8.11 0.04
N ALA A 193 7.52 -9.10 -0.24
CA ALA A 193 8.81 -8.86 -0.91
C ALA A 193 8.66 -8.27 -2.32
N VAL A 194 7.67 -8.74 -3.09
CA VAL A 194 7.33 -8.21 -4.43
C VAL A 194 6.86 -6.77 -4.34
N ALA A 195 5.95 -6.47 -3.40
CA ALA A 195 5.48 -5.11 -3.16
C ALA A 195 6.65 -4.17 -2.83
N GLN A 196 7.58 -4.61 -1.98
CA GLN A 196 8.79 -3.84 -1.65
C GLN A 196 9.66 -3.59 -2.88
N LYS A 197 9.91 -4.61 -3.70
CA LYS A 197 10.68 -4.44 -4.93
C LYS A 197 10.09 -3.38 -5.85
N LEU A 198 8.77 -3.44 -6.08
CA LEU A 198 8.06 -2.48 -6.92
C LEU A 198 8.09 -1.08 -6.33
N LEU A 199 7.86 -0.95 -5.03
CA LEU A 199 7.93 0.34 -4.32
C LEU A 199 9.32 0.97 -4.40
N SER A 200 10.38 0.17 -4.25
CA SER A 200 11.77 0.66 -4.35
C SER A 200 12.14 1.05 -5.78
N LYS A 201 11.64 0.32 -6.78
CA LYS A 201 11.77 0.71 -8.19
C LYS A 201 11.13 2.09 -8.42
N ILE A 202 9.87 2.27 -7.99
CA ILE A 202 9.14 3.53 -8.14
C ILE A 202 9.82 4.67 -7.37
N ALA A 203 10.35 4.41 -6.17
CA ALA A 203 11.03 5.42 -5.36
C ALA A 203 12.29 5.99 -6.04
N ARG A 204 12.94 5.21 -6.90
CA ARG A 204 14.14 5.62 -7.67
C ARG A 204 13.78 6.29 -9.00
N GLU A 205 12.55 6.15 -9.46
CA GLU A 205 12.06 6.77 -10.69
C GLU A 205 11.49 8.17 -10.38
N ALA A 206 12.09 9.21 -10.95
CA ALA A 206 11.48 10.54 -10.89
C ALA A 206 10.14 10.53 -11.63
N LEU A 207 9.06 11.00 -10.97
CA LEU A 207 7.76 11.11 -11.63
C LEU A 207 7.85 12.15 -12.75
N SER A 208 7.47 11.73 -13.94
CA SER A 208 7.38 12.56 -15.14
C SER A 208 6.05 12.28 -15.84
N ASP A 209 5.69 13.11 -16.81
CA ASP A 209 4.44 12.89 -17.56
C ASP A 209 4.44 11.56 -18.32
N SER A 210 5.61 11.12 -18.81
CA SER A 210 5.75 9.89 -19.59
C SER A 210 5.59 8.61 -18.76
N ASN A 211 6.02 8.60 -17.49
CA ASN A 211 5.90 7.42 -16.62
C ASN A 211 4.75 7.53 -15.59
N SER A 212 4.04 8.67 -15.54
CA SER A 212 2.97 8.91 -14.56
C SER A 212 1.86 7.85 -14.56
N VAL A 213 1.50 7.33 -15.74
CA VAL A 213 0.47 6.30 -15.91
C VAL A 213 0.96 4.95 -15.39
N ASP A 214 2.21 4.60 -15.69
CA ASP A 214 2.80 3.33 -15.28
C ASP A 214 3.05 3.30 -13.76
N ILE A 215 3.55 4.40 -13.19
CA ILE A 215 3.71 4.56 -11.74
C ILE A 215 2.35 4.49 -11.04
N HIS A 216 1.34 5.21 -11.54
CA HIS A 216 -0.03 5.14 -11.03
C HIS A 216 -0.56 3.70 -11.02
N SER A 217 -0.44 2.99 -12.15
CA SER A 217 -0.91 1.62 -12.30
C SER A 217 -0.18 0.67 -11.35
N THR A 218 1.15 0.78 -11.29
CA THR A 218 2.00 -0.07 -10.45
C THR A 218 1.71 0.13 -8.96
N LEU A 219 1.55 1.37 -8.49
CA LEU A 219 1.20 1.65 -7.09
C LEU A 219 -0.16 1.07 -6.69
N ARG A 220 -1.16 1.09 -7.59
CA ARG A 220 -2.46 0.46 -7.34
C ARG A 220 -2.38 -1.07 -7.30
N LYS A 221 -1.52 -1.67 -8.13
CA LYS A 221 -1.23 -3.12 -8.09
C LYS A 221 -0.54 -3.48 -6.77
N VAL A 222 0.46 -2.71 -6.34
CA VAL A 222 1.16 -2.88 -5.05
C VAL A 222 0.17 -2.87 -3.88
N ALA A 223 -0.75 -1.91 -3.84
CA ALA A 223 -1.75 -1.84 -2.78
C ALA A 223 -2.65 -3.10 -2.75
N GLY A 224 -2.97 -3.67 -3.91
CA GLY A 224 -3.71 -4.94 -4.00
C GLY A 224 -2.92 -6.15 -3.53
N ILE A 225 -1.64 -6.24 -3.92
CA ILE A 225 -0.72 -7.29 -3.44
C ILE A 225 -0.64 -7.28 -1.91
N LEU A 226 -0.45 -6.10 -1.31
CA LEU A 226 -0.34 -5.96 0.13
C LEU A 226 -1.64 -6.26 0.87
N ALA A 227 -2.79 -5.94 0.26
CA ALA A 227 -4.09 -6.32 0.81
C ALA A 227 -4.28 -7.84 0.82
N GLU A 228 -3.87 -8.54 -0.26
CA GLU A 228 -3.92 -10.01 -0.31
C GLU A 228 -2.94 -10.64 0.69
N ALA A 229 -1.73 -10.10 0.82
CA ALA A 229 -0.77 -10.55 1.84
C ALA A 229 -1.37 -10.46 3.25
N ARG A 230 -2.06 -9.35 3.58
CA ARG A 230 -2.71 -9.21 4.88
C ARG A 230 -3.87 -10.20 5.09
N LYS A 231 -4.67 -10.43 4.04
CA LYS A 231 -5.76 -11.40 4.08
C LYS A 231 -5.23 -12.79 4.43
N LEU A 232 -4.16 -13.25 3.77
CA LEU A 232 -3.51 -14.53 4.04
C LEU A 232 -2.99 -14.64 5.48
N VAL A 233 -2.38 -13.57 6.01
CA VAL A 233 -1.94 -13.54 7.42
C VAL A 233 -3.14 -13.64 8.36
N SER A 234 -4.22 -12.90 8.09
CA SER A 234 -5.43 -12.93 8.93
C SER A 234 -6.08 -14.33 8.94
N GLU A 235 -6.13 -15.00 7.78
CA GLU A 235 -6.64 -16.38 7.65
C GLU A 235 -5.75 -17.39 8.39
N ALA A 236 -4.43 -17.16 8.46
CA ALA A 236 -3.51 -17.98 9.23
C ALA A 236 -3.66 -17.80 10.76
N GLU A 237 -3.98 -16.59 11.20
CA GLU A 237 -4.22 -16.25 12.61
C GLU A 237 -5.56 -16.81 13.11
N VAL A 238 -6.66 -16.68 12.36
CA VAL A 238 -7.99 -17.17 12.81
C VAL A 238 -8.04 -18.69 13.04
N GLN A 239 -7.20 -19.45 12.33
CA GLN A 239 -7.14 -20.91 12.52
C GLN A 239 -6.45 -21.35 13.83
N SER A 240 -5.76 -20.47 14.57
CA SER A 240 -5.20 -20.82 15.88
C SER A 240 -6.23 -20.75 17.00
N ASP A 241 -7.15 -19.79 16.94
CA ASP A 241 -8.10 -19.53 18.04
C ASP A 241 -9.18 -20.61 18.14
N ALA A 242 -9.51 -21.29 17.03
CA ALA A 242 -10.42 -22.42 17.04
C ALA A 242 -9.85 -23.67 17.75
N GLY A 243 -8.52 -23.77 17.87
CA GLY A 243 -7.85 -24.88 18.59
C GLY A 243 -7.61 -24.58 20.08
N ALA A 244 -7.40 -23.33 20.45
CA ALA A 244 -7.06 -22.94 21.82
C ALA A 244 -8.25 -22.93 22.81
N VAL A 245 -9.49 -22.98 22.32
CA VAL A 245 -10.69 -23.02 23.18
C VAL A 245 -10.95 -24.40 23.78
N ALA A 246 -10.26 -25.46 23.33
CA ALA A 246 -10.48 -26.83 23.80
C ALA A 246 -9.58 -27.31 24.95
N GLU A 247 -8.54 -26.57 25.35
CA GLU A 247 -7.52 -27.08 26.30
C GLU A 247 -7.44 -26.33 27.65
N ASN A 248 -8.35 -25.40 27.95
CA ASN A 248 -8.33 -24.63 29.21
C ASN A 248 -9.48 -24.96 30.18
N GLU A 249 -9.88 -26.22 30.27
CA GLU A 249 -10.61 -26.76 31.41
C GLU A 249 -9.86 -27.98 31.98
N ASP A 250 -8.83 -27.72 32.78
CA ASP A 250 -8.48 -28.46 34.00
C ASP A 250 -6.99 -28.31 34.33
N THR A 251 -6.67 -27.50 35.34
CA THR A 251 -6.03 -27.96 36.59
C THR A 251 -5.56 -26.78 37.44
N SER A 252 -6.30 -26.54 38.51
CA SER A 252 -5.83 -25.82 39.69
C SER A 252 -4.92 -26.76 40.50
N SER A 253 -3.65 -26.40 40.72
CA SER A 253 -3.01 -26.51 42.05
C SER A 253 -1.61 -25.90 42.14
N ASN A 254 -1.45 -25.07 43.17
CA ASN A 254 -0.24 -24.61 43.86
C ASN A 254 1.13 -25.21 43.47
N THR A 255 2.10 -24.35 43.15
CA THR A 255 3.37 -24.25 43.91
C THR A 255 4.14 -22.96 43.60
N LYS A 256 4.58 -22.26 44.66
CA LYS A 256 5.59 -21.19 44.63
C LYS A 256 6.99 -21.79 44.49
N LYS A 257 7.77 -21.40 43.47
CA LYS A 257 9.21 -21.03 43.58
C LYS A 257 9.85 -20.76 42.21
N ASP A 258 10.60 -19.65 42.15
CA ASP A 258 11.78 -19.38 41.31
C ASP A 258 11.80 -19.87 39.86
N CYS A 259 11.41 -19.02 38.91
CA CYS A 259 11.80 -19.12 37.50
C CYS A 259 11.57 -17.79 36.72
N SER A 260 12.25 -16.70 37.10
CA SER A 260 12.12 -15.42 36.38
C SER A 260 12.86 -15.36 35.04
N ASP A 261 13.70 -16.36 34.71
CA ASP A 261 14.50 -16.35 33.47
C ASP A 261 14.03 -17.35 32.40
N ILE A 262 13.18 -18.33 32.75
CA ILE A 262 12.63 -19.30 31.78
C ILE A 262 11.33 -18.78 31.15
N GLN A 263 10.56 -17.95 31.86
CA GLN A 263 9.31 -17.36 31.31
C GLN A 263 9.55 -16.29 30.23
N LYS A 264 10.74 -15.67 30.15
CA LYS A 264 11.07 -14.74 29.06
C LYS A 264 11.36 -15.41 27.71
N LYS A 265 11.69 -16.71 27.68
CA LYS A 265 11.88 -17.44 26.43
C LYS A 265 10.58 -17.90 25.79
N HIS A 266 9.48 -17.96 26.54
CA HIS A 266 8.21 -18.51 26.05
C HIS A 266 7.28 -17.49 25.39
N ILE A 267 7.53 -16.18 25.54
CA ILE A 267 6.67 -15.12 24.99
C ILE A 267 6.96 -14.89 23.49
N ASP A 268 8.17 -15.16 23.02
CA ASP A 268 8.52 -14.97 21.60
C ASP A 268 8.01 -16.10 20.67
N SER A 269 7.45 -17.20 21.19
CA SER A 269 7.00 -18.37 20.39
C SER A 269 5.48 -18.48 20.19
N ALA A 270 4.69 -17.49 20.60
CA ALA A 270 3.23 -17.55 20.54
C ALA A 270 2.63 -17.09 19.20
N HIS A 271 3.46 -16.60 18.28
CA HIS A 271 3.01 -16.01 17.02
C HIS A 271 3.34 -16.94 15.85
N ARG A 272 2.45 -17.02 14.85
CA ARG A 272 2.69 -17.80 13.62
C ARG A 272 3.44 -17.01 12.54
N ALA A 273 3.16 -15.71 12.42
CA ALA A 273 3.79 -14.84 11.42
C ALA A 273 4.93 -13.98 12.01
N SER A 274 5.87 -13.61 11.15
CA SER A 274 6.92 -12.64 11.48
C SER A 274 6.33 -11.27 11.85
N THR A 275 7.10 -10.46 12.60
CA THR A 275 6.64 -9.18 13.14
C THR A 275 6.21 -8.22 12.04
N ASP A 276 6.93 -8.18 10.93
CA ASP A 276 6.60 -7.36 9.75
C ASP A 276 5.32 -7.78 9.01
N LEU A 277 4.89 -9.04 9.10
CA LEU A 277 3.61 -9.50 8.56
C LEU A 277 2.45 -9.25 9.52
N ARG A 278 2.70 -9.43 10.83
CA ARG A 278 1.69 -9.31 11.89
C ARG A 278 1.37 -7.86 12.24
N LEU A 279 2.40 -7.03 12.40
CA LEU A 279 2.23 -5.63 12.76
C LEU A 279 1.86 -4.85 11.53
N ALA A 280 0.59 -4.83 11.12
CA ALA A 280 -0.15 -3.97 10.15
C ALA A 280 0.65 -3.18 9.07
N LEU A 281 1.83 -3.65 8.69
CA LEU A 281 2.82 -2.98 7.87
C LEU A 281 2.41 -3.11 6.41
N PRO A 282 1.93 -4.28 5.94
CA PRO A 282 1.28 -4.37 4.63
C PRO A 282 0.16 -3.35 4.47
N GLU A 283 -0.69 -3.13 5.48
CA GLU A 283 -1.78 -2.15 5.42
C GLU A 283 -1.26 -0.72 5.36
N ALA A 284 -0.28 -0.38 6.20
CA ALA A 284 0.33 0.95 6.19
C ALA A 284 0.96 1.27 4.83
N TRP A 285 1.67 0.30 4.24
CA TRP A 285 2.28 0.45 2.92
C TRP A 285 1.24 0.44 1.79
N ALA A 286 0.16 -0.32 1.92
CA ALA A 286 -0.95 -0.27 0.95
C ALA A 286 -1.58 1.12 0.93
N GLN A 287 -1.86 1.71 2.08
CA GLN A 287 -2.41 3.07 2.16
C GLN A 287 -1.43 4.12 1.62
N LEU A 288 -0.14 3.98 1.92
CA LEU A 288 0.90 4.86 1.38
C LEU A 288 0.99 4.75 -0.15
N ALA A 289 0.95 3.53 -0.71
CA ALA A 289 0.96 3.31 -2.15
C ALA A 289 -0.25 3.95 -2.84
N LEU A 290 -1.45 3.85 -2.24
CA LEU A 290 -2.65 4.51 -2.76
C LEU A 290 -2.57 6.04 -2.67
N ALA A 291 -1.99 6.60 -1.61
CA ALA A 291 -1.74 8.04 -1.50
C ALA A 291 -0.80 8.52 -2.61
N GLU A 292 0.26 7.78 -2.90
CA GLU A 292 1.21 8.17 -3.95
C GLU A 292 0.65 7.94 -5.37
N ALA A 293 -0.24 6.96 -5.57
CA ALA A 293 -0.98 6.81 -6.83
C ALA A 293 -1.93 8.00 -7.08
N GLN A 294 -2.52 8.54 -6.02
CA GLN A 294 -3.30 9.78 -6.08
C GLN A 294 -2.37 10.98 -6.38
N THR A 295 -1.11 10.98 -5.92
CA THR A 295 -0.13 12.03 -6.23
C THR A 295 0.19 12.04 -7.72
N ALA A 296 0.36 10.86 -8.32
CA ALA A 296 0.57 10.73 -9.76
C ALA A 296 -0.63 11.24 -10.57
N THR A 297 -1.85 10.96 -10.10
CA THR A 297 -3.10 11.46 -10.70
C THR A 297 -3.19 12.97 -10.62
N LEU A 298 -2.87 13.55 -9.46
CA LEU A 298 -2.85 14.99 -9.25
C LEU A 298 -1.81 15.68 -10.14
N ASN A 299 -0.62 15.11 -10.29
CA ASN A 299 0.41 15.65 -11.19
C ASN A 299 -0.11 15.77 -12.63
N LYS A 300 -0.76 14.71 -13.14
CA LYS A 300 -1.37 14.72 -14.47
C LYS A 300 -2.52 15.73 -14.58
N ALA A 301 -3.35 15.86 -13.55
CA ALA A 301 -4.44 16.84 -13.50
C ALA A 301 -3.91 18.30 -13.51
N CYS A 302 -2.79 18.56 -12.85
CA CYS A 302 -2.12 19.85 -12.87
C CYS A 302 -1.54 20.21 -14.24
N ASN A 303 -1.00 19.22 -14.97
CA ASN A 303 -0.43 19.44 -16.30
C ASN A 303 -1.49 19.51 -17.41
N ALA A 304 -2.71 19.05 -17.16
CA ALA A 304 -3.82 19.11 -18.10
C ALA A 304 -4.52 20.48 -18.07
N THR A 305 -4.42 21.24 -19.16
CA THR A 305 -4.97 22.60 -19.27
C THR A 305 -6.50 22.68 -19.17
N HIS A 306 -7.21 21.61 -19.55
CA HIS A 306 -8.68 21.54 -19.57
C HIS A 306 -9.29 21.16 -18.22
N ILE A 307 -8.48 20.78 -17.22
CA ILE A 307 -8.98 20.38 -15.91
C ILE A 307 -9.27 21.62 -15.06
N GLU A 308 -10.45 21.69 -14.45
CA GLU A 308 -10.83 22.83 -13.61
C GLU A 308 -10.05 22.87 -12.28
N TRP A 309 -9.80 24.08 -11.78
CA TRP A 309 -9.14 24.33 -10.47
C TRP A 309 -9.88 23.67 -9.30
N SER A 310 -11.21 23.68 -9.34
CA SER A 310 -12.06 23.06 -8.33
C SER A 310 -11.82 21.56 -8.21
N LEU A 311 -11.58 20.87 -9.33
CA LEU A 311 -11.23 19.46 -9.32
C LEU A 311 -9.83 19.25 -8.72
N VAL A 312 -8.84 20.05 -9.09
CA VAL A 312 -7.49 19.98 -8.50
C VAL A 312 -7.55 20.20 -6.98
N ALA A 313 -8.33 21.17 -6.51
CA ALA A 313 -8.55 21.42 -5.09
C ALA A 313 -9.16 20.22 -4.36
N ALA A 314 -10.17 19.57 -4.96
CA ALA A 314 -10.81 18.36 -4.43
C ALA A 314 -9.84 17.16 -4.38
N LEU A 315 -8.97 17.00 -5.38
CA LEU A 315 -7.93 15.95 -5.39
C LEU A 315 -6.84 16.21 -4.34
N CYS A 316 -6.46 17.47 -4.10
CA CYS A 316 -5.59 17.85 -2.98
C CYS A 316 -6.25 17.59 -1.62
N SER A 317 -7.55 17.86 -1.47
CA SER A 317 -8.30 17.53 -0.25
C SER A 317 -8.33 16.02 0.03
N ASP A 318 -8.52 15.20 -1.00
CA ASP A 318 -8.41 13.73 -0.88
C ASP A 318 -7.03 13.30 -0.37
N GLN A 319 -5.95 13.95 -0.82
CA GLN A 319 -4.62 13.70 -0.28
C GLN A 319 -4.48 14.04 1.19
N VAL A 320 -5.07 15.16 1.64
CA VAL A 320 -5.09 15.52 3.05
C VAL A 320 -5.77 14.43 3.88
N GLN A 321 -6.88 13.87 3.39
CA GLN A 321 -7.56 12.75 4.06
C GLN A 321 -6.71 11.47 4.05
N ARG A 322 -6.07 11.13 2.93
CA ARG A 322 -5.22 9.94 2.80
C ARG A 322 -4.04 9.97 3.76
N TYR A 323 -3.27 11.06 3.77
CA TYR A 323 -2.14 11.18 4.70
C TYR A 323 -2.62 11.41 6.15
N GLY A 324 -3.60 12.28 6.35
CA GLY A 324 -4.05 12.70 7.67
C GLY A 324 -4.82 11.64 8.47
N ASN A 325 -5.59 10.77 7.80
CA ASN A 325 -6.42 9.76 8.46
C ASN A 325 -5.90 8.36 8.17
N ASN A 326 -5.77 7.97 6.89
CA ASN A 326 -5.48 6.59 6.54
C ASN A 326 -4.03 6.24 6.87
N VAL A 327 -3.06 6.90 6.23
CA VAL A 327 -1.63 6.59 6.43
C VAL A 327 -1.22 6.87 7.87
N LYS A 328 -1.57 8.04 8.42
CA LYS A 328 -1.28 8.38 9.82
C LYS A 328 -1.82 7.35 10.80
N GLY A 329 -3.08 6.94 10.68
CA GLY A 329 -3.70 5.98 11.58
C GLY A 329 -2.98 4.62 11.58
N HIS A 330 -2.61 4.11 10.41
CA HIS A 330 -1.85 2.87 10.31
C HIS A 330 -0.41 3.01 10.82
N VAL A 331 0.27 4.12 10.54
CA VAL A 331 1.62 4.39 11.08
C VAL A 331 1.58 4.53 12.61
N GLU A 332 0.55 5.15 13.17
CA GLU A 332 0.37 5.25 14.62
C GLU A 332 0.04 3.89 15.26
N ALA A 333 -0.77 3.06 14.60
CA ALA A 333 -1.05 1.70 15.04
C ALA A 333 0.24 0.85 15.06
N LEU A 334 1.07 0.95 14.02
CA LEU A 334 2.40 0.32 13.98
C LEU A 334 3.27 0.75 15.15
N VAL A 335 3.33 2.06 15.42
CA VAL A 335 4.10 2.62 16.54
C VAL A 335 3.57 2.12 17.88
N LYS A 336 2.25 2.05 18.05
CA LYS A 336 1.62 1.62 19.29
C LYS A 336 1.82 0.14 19.56
N ALA A 337 1.90 -0.69 18.52
CA ALA A 337 2.15 -2.12 18.64
C ALA A 337 3.65 -2.47 18.79
N ALA A 338 4.56 -1.54 18.48
CA ALA A 338 5.99 -1.75 18.63
C ALA A 338 6.46 -2.01 20.09
N PRO A 339 5.95 -1.34 21.14
CA PRO A 339 6.26 -1.64 22.54
C PRO A 339 5.92 -3.06 23.00
N ASP A 340 4.84 -3.66 22.47
CA ASP A 340 4.42 -5.03 22.82
C ASP A 340 5.33 -6.10 22.20
N ALA A 341 6.10 -5.72 21.18
CA ALA A 341 7.25 -6.50 20.72
C ALA A 341 8.46 -6.09 21.57
N ALA A 342 8.72 -6.84 22.66
CA ALA A 342 9.69 -6.55 23.73
C ALA A 342 11.12 -6.13 23.28
N ASN A 343 11.45 -6.27 22.00
CA ASN A 343 12.76 -6.01 21.43
C ASN A 343 12.83 -4.80 20.47
N VAL A 344 11.71 -4.16 20.06
CA VAL A 344 11.63 -3.22 18.90
C VAL A 344 12.26 -1.83 19.12
N LYS A 345 12.59 -1.45 20.36
CA LYS A 345 13.00 -0.08 20.70
C LYS A 345 14.29 0.43 20.03
N GLU A 346 15.19 -0.44 19.56
CA GLU A 346 16.48 0.00 19.00
C GLU A 346 16.56 0.05 17.46
N TRP A 347 15.76 -0.72 16.70
CA TRP A 347 15.89 -0.83 15.23
C TRP A 347 14.77 -0.16 14.45
N ALA A 348 13.52 -0.24 14.93
CA ALA A 348 12.45 0.65 14.48
C ALA A 348 12.73 2.12 14.85
N GLY A 349 13.72 2.37 15.72
CA GLY A 349 14.30 3.70 15.94
C GLY A 349 15.35 4.13 14.90
N LYS A 350 16.07 3.19 14.26
CA LYS A 350 17.26 3.49 13.44
C LYS A 350 17.12 3.20 11.93
N ARG A 351 16.30 2.24 11.48
CA ARG A 351 16.11 1.92 10.04
C ARG A 351 14.67 1.96 9.54
N VAL A 352 13.68 1.82 10.43
CA VAL A 352 12.28 2.19 10.13
C VAL A 352 11.91 3.34 11.05
N SER A 353 12.73 4.41 11.12
CA SER A 353 12.48 5.47 12.11
C SER A 353 11.05 5.99 11.96
N HIS A 354 10.21 5.65 12.94
CA HIS A 354 8.83 6.12 12.96
C HIS A 354 8.77 7.64 12.84
N ASN A 355 9.82 8.32 13.29
CA ASN A 355 10.00 9.76 13.17
C ASN A 355 10.06 10.20 11.71
N PHE A 356 10.73 9.48 10.82
CA PHE A 356 10.79 9.83 9.41
C PHE A 356 9.46 9.56 8.69
N LEU A 357 8.79 8.44 8.96
CA LEU A 357 7.46 8.16 8.40
C LEU A 357 6.42 9.18 8.90
N LYS A 358 6.45 9.52 10.19
CA LYS A 358 5.59 10.58 10.77
C LYS A 358 5.88 11.94 10.14
N ALA A 359 7.16 12.31 10.01
CA ALA A 359 7.57 13.56 9.37
C ALA A 359 7.15 13.60 7.89
N HIS A 360 7.26 12.47 7.16
CA HIS A 360 6.79 12.35 5.79
C HIS A 360 5.28 12.57 5.67
N VAL A 361 4.50 11.87 6.50
CA VAL A 361 3.03 11.98 6.51
C VAL A 361 2.60 13.40 6.83
N GLU A 362 3.21 14.03 7.84
CA GLU A 362 2.86 15.39 8.25
C GLU A 362 3.27 16.42 7.20
N PHE A 363 4.47 16.29 6.63
CA PHE A 363 4.92 17.10 5.50
C PHE A 363 3.91 17.06 4.34
N LYS A 364 3.58 15.86 3.84
CA LYS A 364 2.65 15.69 2.71
C LYS A 364 1.25 16.21 3.03
N ARG A 365 0.75 15.96 4.24
CA ARG A 365 -0.55 16.47 4.71
C ARG A 365 -0.60 18.00 4.66
N LEU A 366 0.40 18.68 5.22
CA LEU A 366 0.48 20.15 5.22
C LEU A 366 0.66 20.70 3.80
N TYR A 367 1.54 20.09 3.01
CA TYR A 367 1.78 20.47 1.62
C TYR A 367 0.49 20.43 0.78
N PHE A 368 -0.26 19.33 0.82
CA PHE A 368 -1.51 19.22 0.07
C PHE A 368 -2.64 20.09 0.66
N THR A 369 -2.61 20.39 1.97
CA THR A 369 -3.52 21.37 2.57
C THR A 369 -3.27 22.77 1.98
N ALA A 370 -2.00 23.17 1.89
CA ALA A 370 -1.62 24.44 1.27
C ALA A 370 -2.03 24.49 -0.21
N LEU A 371 -1.83 23.40 -0.97
CA LEU A 371 -2.22 23.35 -2.38
C LEU A 371 -3.74 23.38 -2.60
N ALA A 372 -4.52 22.71 -1.76
CA ALA A 372 -5.99 22.75 -1.84
C ALA A 372 -6.52 24.18 -1.62
N ARG A 373 -5.96 24.88 -0.62
CA ARG A 373 -6.24 26.29 -0.33
C ARG A 373 -5.78 27.21 -1.45
N TYR A 374 -4.59 26.96 -2.01
CA TYR A 374 -4.09 27.69 -3.17
C TYR A 374 -5.03 27.60 -4.38
N CYS A 375 -5.43 26.38 -4.77
CA CYS A 375 -6.33 26.19 -5.92
C CYS A 375 -7.70 26.86 -5.71
N SER A 376 -8.22 26.81 -4.47
CA SER A 376 -9.47 27.49 -4.10
C SER A 376 -9.32 29.01 -4.15
N GLY A 377 -8.23 29.55 -3.60
CA GLY A 377 -7.90 30.98 -3.62
C GLY A 377 -7.69 31.54 -5.03
N VAL A 378 -7.01 30.79 -5.91
CA VAL A 378 -6.85 31.17 -7.33
C VAL A 378 -8.18 31.16 -8.07
N THR A 379 -9.04 30.16 -7.83
CA THR A 379 -10.40 30.14 -8.42
C THR A 379 -11.18 31.39 -8.05
N LEU A 380 -11.12 31.80 -6.78
CA LEU A 380 -11.75 33.04 -6.29
C LEU A 380 -11.12 34.28 -6.91
N LEU A 381 -9.79 34.32 -7.04
CA LEU A 381 -9.06 35.44 -7.62
C LEU A 381 -9.37 35.63 -9.11
N GLU A 382 -9.38 34.55 -9.89
CA GLU A 382 -9.75 34.59 -11.31
C GLU A 382 -11.19 35.12 -11.49
N ARG A 383 -12.12 34.65 -10.63
CA ARG A 383 -13.48 35.16 -10.62
C ARG A 383 -13.56 36.62 -10.21
N ALA A 384 -12.88 37.02 -9.14
CA ALA A 384 -12.82 38.40 -8.68
C ALA A 384 -12.33 39.36 -9.77
N ILE A 385 -11.30 38.96 -10.54
CA ILE A 385 -10.77 39.75 -11.66
C ILE A 385 -11.81 39.82 -12.80
N SER A 386 -12.47 38.71 -13.12
CA SER A 386 -13.43 38.64 -14.24
C SER A 386 -14.76 39.34 -13.95
N GLU A 387 -15.23 39.26 -12.71
CA GLU A 387 -16.52 39.78 -12.23
C GLU A 387 -16.34 41.18 -11.61
N THR A 388 -15.10 41.62 -11.36
CA THR A 388 -14.78 42.87 -10.64
C THR A 388 -15.35 42.90 -9.22
N ASP A 389 -15.35 41.75 -8.54
CA ASP A 389 -15.97 41.55 -7.23
C ASP A 389 -14.94 41.65 -6.09
N GLU A 390 -15.06 42.70 -5.28
CA GLU A 390 -14.24 42.97 -4.09
C GLU A 390 -14.32 41.84 -3.06
N ASN A 391 -15.51 41.31 -2.78
CA ASN A 391 -15.71 40.27 -1.77
C ASN A 391 -15.02 38.97 -2.17
N LEU A 392 -15.05 38.63 -3.47
CA LEU A 392 -14.29 37.48 -3.98
C LEU A 392 -12.79 37.70 -3.85
N ASN A 393 -12.29 38.92 -4.07
CA ASN A 393 -10.87 39.23 -3.89
C ASN A 393 -10.43 39.12 -2.42
N SER A 394 -11.22 39.65 -1.48
CA SER A 394 -10.90 39.53 -0.05
C SER A 394 -10.89 38.07 0.42
N LYS A 395 -11.82 37.24 -0.10
CA LYS A 395 -11.83 35.79 0.16
C LYS A 395 -10.61 35.10 -0.44
N ALA A 396 -10.24 35.44 -1.68
CA ALA A 396 -9.03 34.93 -2.32
C ALA A 396 -7.77 35.28 -1.50
N LEU A 397 -7.68 36.52 -1.00
CA LEU A 397 -6.56 36.96 -0.18
C LEU A 397 -6.46 36.17 1.14
N ALA A 398 -7.59 35.90 1.80
CA ALA A 398 -7.63 35.08 3.01
C ALA A 398 -7.16 33.64 2.73
N GLU A 399 -7.70 32.99 1.69
CA GLU A 399 -7.31 31.62 1.30
C GLU A 399 -5.82 31.51 0.93
N LEU A 400 -5.31 32.45 0.13
CA LEU A 400 -3.91 32.47 -0.30
C LEU A 400 -2.96 32.80 0.86
N GLY A 401 -3.36 33.67 1.78
CA GLY A 401 -2.62 33.98 3.00
C GLY A 401 -2.48 32.75 3.91
N THR A 402 -3.58 32.02 4.12
CA THR A 402 -3.57 30.75 4.85
C THR A 402 -2.74 29.68 4.13
N ALA A 403 -2.86 29.56 2.81
CA ALA A 403 -2.05 28.63 2.02
C ALA A 403 -0.54 28.90 2.20
N LEU A 404 -0.11 30.17 2.19
CA LEU A 404 1.28 30.56 2.41
C LEU A 404 1.78 30.21 3.81
N ALA A 405 0.97 30.42 4.84
CA ALA A 405 1.34 30.06 6.22
C ALA A 405 1.55 28.55 6.35
N ILE A 406 0.59 27.75 5.89
CA ILE A 406 0.65 26.28 5.95
C ILE A 406 1.82 25.74 5.11
N HIS A 407 2.12 26.35 3.96
CA HIS A 407 3.22 25.92 3.10
C HIS A 407 4.59 26.12 3.76
N LYS A 408 4.76 27.16 4.60
CA LYS A 408 5.99 27.35 5.38
C LYS A 408 6.17 26.23 6.41
N ASP A 409 5.10 25.85 7.09
CA ASP A 409 5.13 24.72 8.03
C ASP A 409 5.45 23.41 7.29
N ALA A 410 4.92 23.23 6.08
CA ALA A 410 5.25 22.10 5.21
C ALA A 410 6.75 22.06 4.86
N GLN A 411 7.39 23.20 4.56
CA GLN A 411 8.83 23.27 4.34
C GLN A 411 9.65 22.86 5.57
N SER A 412 9.24 23.30 6.77
CA SER A 412 9.88 22.89 8.02
C SER A 412 9.75 21.38 8.26
N GLN A 413 8.57 20.80 8.01
CA GLN A 413 8.38 19.35 8.14
C GLN A 413 9.13 18.56 7.06
N ALA A 414 9.26 19.09 5.84
CA ALA A 414 10.07 18.49 4.80
C ALA A 414 11.55 18.41 5.20
N ALA A 415 12.10 19.49 5.79
CA ALA A 415 13.47 19.50 6.29
C ALA A 415 13.68 18.48 7.42
N ASN A 416 12.71 18.35 8.33
CA ASN A 416 12.72 17.32 9.37
C ASN A 416 12.67 15.90 8.78
N PHE A 417 11.79 15.67 7.79
CA PHE A 417 11.72 14.41 7.06
C PHE A 417 13.08 14.06 6.42
N VAL A 418 13.66 14.97 5.63
CA VAL A 418 14.97 14.74 4.99
C VAL A 418 16.04 14.42 6.03
N THR A 419 16.09 15.17 7.13
CA THR A 419 17.10 14.97 8.20
C THR A 419 16.95 13.61 8.86
N THR A 420 15.73 13.19 9.16
CA THR A 420 15.44 11.92 9.84
C THR A 420 15.55 10.70 8.93
N ALA A 421 15.47 10.89 7.62
CA ALA A 421 15.34 9.82 6.65
C ALA A 421 16.65 9.58 5.85
N LYS A 422 17.52 10.59 5.71
CA LYS A 422 18.87 10.49 5.12
C LYS A 422 19.74 9.33 5.65
N PRO A 423 19.73 8.98 6.96
CA PRO A 423 20.52 7.85 7.47
C PRO A 423 19.99 6.47 7.06
N ILE A 424 18.81 6.41 6.44
CA ILE A 424 18.00 5.19 6.34
C ILE A 424 17.79 4.80 4.88
N THR A 425 17.45 5.77 4.05
CA THR A 425 16.97 5.52 2.70
C THR A 425 17.39 6.67 1.79
N PHE A 426 17.48 6.37 0.49
CA PHE A 426 17.74 7.40 -0.51
C PHE A 426 16.51 8.29 -0.69
N ILE A 427 16.73 9.62 -0.68
CA ILE A 427 15.67 10.61 -0.74
C ILE A 427 16.11 11.76 -1.62
N HIS A 428 15.25 12.10 -2.57
CA HIS A 428 15.39 13.34 -3.32
C HIS A 428 15.17 14.54 -2.40
N ASP A 429 15.96 15.60 -2.53
CA ASP A 429 15.78 16.80 -1.72
C ASP A 429 14.53 17.59 -2.19
N PRO A 430 13.49 17.77 -1.34
CA PRO A 430 12.30 18.54 -1.69
C PRO A 430 12.53 20.05 -1.72
N ALA A 431 13.68 20.57 -1.29
CA ALA A 431 13.88 22.00 -1.07
C ALA A 431 13.57 22.86 -2.29
N GLN A 432 14.15 22.54 -3.46
CA GLN A 432 13.92 23.33 -4.68
C GLN A 432 12.48 23.21 -5.20
N PRO A 433 11.89 22.00 -5.36
CA PRO A 433 10.48 21.88 -5.72
C PRO A 433 9.51 22.61 -4.78
N LEU A 434 9.78 22.61 -3.46
CA LEU A 434 8.98 23.36 -2.49
C LEU A 434 9.18 24.86 -2.63
N GLN A 435 10.39 25.32 -2.95
CA GLN A 435 10.65 26.73 -3.19
C GLN A 435 9.89 27.23 -4.43
N ASP A 436 9.88 26.46 -5.52
CA ASP A 436 9.11 26.78 -6.72
C ASP A 436 7.60 26.90 -6.42
N SER A 437 7.07 25.98 -5.62
CA SER A 437 5.68 26.01 -5.14
C SER A 437 5.40 27.25 -4.28
N LEU A 438 6.30 27.58 -3.35
CA LEU A 438 6.17 28.77 -2.51
C LEU A 438 6.14 30.07 -3.33
N ASP A 439 6.99 30.18 -4.35
CA ASP A 439 7.05 31.37 -5.20
C ASP A 439 5.80 31.53 -6.08
N LEU A 440 5.18 30.41 -6.48
CA LEU A 440 3.89 30.39 -7.15
C LEU A 440 2.75 30.86 -6.22
N LEU A 441 2.72 30.42 -4.96
CA LEU A 441 1.76 30.91 -3.96
C LEU A 441 1.95 32.41 -3.69
N LYS A 442 3.20 32.87 -3.53
CA LYS A 442 3.52 34.29 -3.29
C LYS A 442 3.06 35.17 -4.45
N ARG A 443 3.26 34.74 -5.69
CA ARG A 443 2.80 35.48 -6.88
C ARG A 443 1.29 35.72 -6.84
N ALA A 444 0.49 34.68 -6.59
CA ALA A 444 -0.97 34.81 -6.49
C ALA A 444 -1.39 35.70 -5.31
N TYR A 445 -0.80 35.50 -4.12
CA TYR A 445 -1.10 36.32 -2.94
C TYR A 445 -0.78 37.80 -3.16
N ASN A 446 0.41 38.10 -3.69
CA ASN A 446 0.82 39.48 -3.97
C ASN A 446 -0.12 40.14 -4.97
N ARG A 447 -0.61 39.38 -5.95
CA ARG A 447 -1.58 39.89 -6.93
C ARG A 447 -2.93 40.21 -6.28
N ALA A 448 -3.49 39.29 -5.48
CA ALA A 448 -4.72 39.55 -4.73
C ALA A 448 -4.57 40.77 -3.80
N ASN A 449 -3.43 40.89 -3.11
CA ASN A 449 -3.12 42.02 -2.24
C ASN A 449 -2.96 43.33 -3.01
N GLN A 450 -2.37 43.29 -4.22
CA GLN A 450 -2.29 44.46 -5.09
C GLN A 450 -3.68 44.93 -5.51
N LEU A 451 -4.58 44.03 -5.92
CA LEU A 451 -5.96 44.38 -6.26
C LEU A 451 -6.72 44.96 -5.06
N ASP A 452 -6.54 44.35 -3.89
CA ASP A 452 -7.15 44.82 -2.63
C ASP A 452 -6.70 46.24 -2.26
N THR A 453 -5.40 46.52 -2.38
CA THR A 453 -4.82 47.81 -1.99
C THR A 453 -5.04 48.92 -3.01
N SER A 454 -5.08 48.59 -4.30
CA SER A 454 -5.11 49.59 -5.38
C SER A 454 -6.49 49.81 -6.02
N ILE A 455 -7.40 48.83 -5.91
CA ILE A 455 -8.71 48.86 -6.59
C ILE A 455 -9.86 48.75 -5.59
N PHE A 456 -9.84 47.71 -4.75
CA PHE A 456 -11.01 47.33 -3.95
C PHE A 456 -11.06 47.94 -2.55
N HIS A 457 -9.95 48.51 -2.05
CA HIS A 457 -9.87 49.16 -0.74
C HIS A 457 -10.32 48.29 0.44
N ARG A 458 -9.48 47.30 0.80
CA ARG A 458 -9.48 46.51 2.05
C ARG A 458 -10.79 46.48 2.84
N GLY A 459 -11.71 45.63 2.40
CA GLY A 459 -12.85 45.18 3.21
C GLY A 459 -12.43 44.38 4.46
N PRO A 460 -13.37 44.08 5.38
CA PRO A 460 -13.09 43.24 6.55
C PRO A 460 -12.57 41.86 6.12
N CYS A 461 -11.59 41.31 6.86
CA CYS A 461 -11.01 40.00 6.58
C CYS A 461 -12.13 38.93 6.65
N PRO A 462 -12.49 38.29 5.52
CA PRO A 462 -13.63 37.38 5.49
C PRO A 462 -13.27 36.06 6.17
N GLU A 463 -14.31 35.35 6.63
CA GLU A 463 -14.14 33.97 7.08
C GLU A 463 -13.61 33.07 5.96
N LEU A 464 -12.74 32.13 6.34
CA LEU A 464 -12.21 31.13 5.42
C LEU A 464 -13.35 30.33 4.80
N GLN A 465 -13.21 30.02 3.51
CA GLN A 465 -14.17 29.17 2.84
C GLN A 465 -14.12 27.75 3.43
N PRO A 466 -15.23 27.01 3.38
CA PRO A 466 -15.23 25.59 3.69
C PRO A 466 -14.11 24.88 2.92
N PHE A 467 -13.42 23.96 3.60
CA PHE A 467 -12.38 23.19 2.93
C PHE A 467 -12.97 22.39 1.75
N PRO A 468 -12.27 22.25 0.61
CA PRO A 468 -12.81 21.55 -0.55
C PRO A 468 -13.23 20.13 -0.21
N GLN A 469 -14.38 19.69 -0.74
CA GLN A 469 -14.83 18.31 -0.55
C GLN A 469 -13.86 17.35 -1.25
N PRO A 470 -13.38 16.30 -0.56
CA PRO A 470 -12.40 15.37 -1.12
C PRO A 470 -13.01 14.58 -2.27
N LYS A 471 -12.21 14.34 -3.32
CA LYS A 471 -12.58 13.44 -4.42
C LYS A 471 -11.51 12.38 -4.64
N SER A 472 -11.82 11.16 -4.23
CA SER A 472 -10.96 9.99 -4.47
C SER A 472 -11.14 9.46 -5.89
N LEU A 473 -10.03 9.22 -6.59
CA LEU A 473 -10.01 8.54 -7.89
C LEU A 473 -9.23 7.21 -7.85
N ILE A 474 -8.84 6.78 -6.65
CA ILE A 474 -7.87 5.70 -6.47
C ILE A 474 -8.42 4.62 -5.56
N THR A 475 -8.42 3.40 -6.10
CA THR A 475 -8.71 2.15 -5.41
C THR A 475 -7.58 1.15 -5.68
N ALA A 476 -7.37 0.20 -4.76
CA ALA A 476 -6.45 -0.91 -5.00
C ALA A 476 -6.91 -1.73 -6.22
N THR A 477 -5.96 -2.22 -7.01
CA THR A 477 -6.26 -3.21 -8.05
C THR A 477 -6.21 -4.58 -7.39
N PRO A 478 -7.31 -5.36 -7.37
CA PRO A 478 -7.31 -6.67 -6.72
C PRO A 478 -6.17 -7.55 -7.26
N PHE A 479 -5.51 -8.29 -6.37
CA PHE A 479 -4.54 -9.29 -6.78
C PHE A 479 -5.30 -10.43 -7.49
N PRO A 480 -4.96 -10.76 -8.75
CA PRO A 480 -5.68 -11.80 -9.48
C PRO A 480 -5.40 -13.16 -8.84
N ASP A 481 -6.43 -14.03 -8.75
CA ASP A 481 -6.24 -15.41 -8.35
C ASP A 481 -5.51 -16.18 -9.47
N PRO A 482 -4.28 -16.67 -9.25
CA PRO A 482 -3.54 -17.37 -10.28
C PRO A 482 -3.99 -18.84 -10.43
N GLY A 483 -4.87 -19.34 -9.55
CA GLY A 483 -5.36 -20.71 -9.53
C GLY A 483 -4.33 -21.72 -9.00
N ILE A 484 -4.59 -23.01 -9.23
CA ILE A 484 -3.69 -24.11 -8.86
C ILE A 484 -2.92 -24.57 -10.12
N SER A 485 -1.66 -24.97 -9.95
CA SER A 485 -0.87 -25.55 -11.03
C SER A 485 -1.40 -26.92 -11.47
N ASN A 486 -1.36 -27.21 -12.77
CA ASN A 486 -1.75 -28.52 -13.32
C ASN A 486 -0.82 -29.67 -12.89
N LEU A 487 0.34 -29.36 -12.27
CA LEU A 487 1.22 -30.36 -11.68
C LEU A 487 0.63 -30.99 -10.41
N TRP A 488 -0.36 -30.35 -9.79
CA TRP A 488 -1.12 -30.96 -8.70
C TRP A 488 -2.20 -31.87 -9.27
N THR A 489 -1.83 -33.12 -9.54
CA THR A 489 -2.77 -34.16 -9.95
C THR A 489 -3.27 -34.96 -8.75
N PRO A 490 -4.41 -35.68 -8.88
CA PRO A 490 -4.86 -36.60 -7.84
C PRO A 490 -3.79 -37.64 -7.47
N GLU A 491 -2.99 -38.11 -8.42
CA GLU A 491 -1.89 -39.06 -8.18
C GLU A 491 -0.82 -38.46 -7.27
N VAL A 492 -0.36 -37.23 -7.58
CA VAL A 492 0.62 -36.48 -6.78
C VAL A 492 0.08 -36.25 -5.38
N TRP A 493 -1.19 -35.83 -5.24
CA TRP A 493 -1.80 -35.61 -3.93
C TRP A 493 -1.90 -36.89 -3.11
N ASN A 494 -2.27 -38.00 -3.75
CA ASN A 494 -2.42 -39.29 -3.10
C ASN A 494 -1.08 -39.97 -2.77
N ALA A 495 0.06 -39.47 -3.27
CA ALA A 495 1.39 -39.91 -2.88
C ALA A 495 1.72 -39.55 -1.43
N PHE A 496 1.13 -38.48 -0.88
CA PHE A 496 1.31 -38.07 0.51
C PHE A 496 0.55 -38.97 1.49
N ASP A 497 1.17 -39.26 2.63
CA ASP A 497 0.58 -40.02 3.72
C ASP A 497 -0.10 -39.09 4.72
N PRO A 498 -1.45 -39.05 4.77
CA PRO A 498 -2.17 -38.14 5.66
C PRO A 498 -1.95 -38.40 7.15
N GLN A 499 -1.38 -39.56 7.52
CA GLN A 499 -1.00 -39.86 8.90
C GLN A 499 0.33 -39.23 9.31
N LYS A 500 1.20 -38.90 8.33
CA LYS A 500 2.50 -38.28 8.59
C LYS A 500 2.46 -36.75 8.49
N VAL A 501 1.49 -36.21 7.78
CA VAL A 501 1.35 -34.76 7.56
C VAL A 501 1.10 -34.07 8.92
N PRO A 502 1.91 -33.06 9.28
CA PRO A 502 1.76 -32.35 10.54
C PRO A 502 0.45 -31.57 10.57
N GLU A 503 -0.18 -31.52 11.75
CA GLU A 503 -1.42 -30.79 11.96
C GLU A 503 -1.19 -29.30 12.25
N ASP A 504 0.04 -28.93 12.65
CA ASP A 504 0.48 -27.54 12.82
C ASP A 504 1.91 -27.33 12.33
N GLY A 505 2.24 -26.08 11.98
CA GLY A 505 3.55 -25.67 11.49
C GLY A 505 4.57 -25.41 12.60
N VAL A 506 5.84 -25.33 12.22
CA VAL A 506 6.91 -24.84 13.10
C VAL A 506 6.95 -23.31 13.03
N PHE A 507 6.85 -22.63 14.18
CA PHE A 507 6.92 -21.17 14.25
C PHE A 507 7.90 -20.72 15.31
N ARG A 508 9.05 -20.17 14.89
CA ARG A 508 10.10 -19.76 15.81
C ARG A 508 11.16 -18.89 15.14
N ILE A 509 12.02 -18.33 15.97
CA ILE A 509 13.25 -17.68 15.53
C ILE A 509 14.24 -18.74 15.03
N ALA A 510 14.70 -18.62 13.79
CA ALA A 510 15.56 -19.60 13.12
C ALA A 510 17.06 -19.35 13.33
N SER A 511 17.46 -18.08 13.55
CA SER A 511 18.87 -17.71 13.72
C SER A 511 19.13 -16.94 15.02
N ALA A 512 20.26 -17.26 15.66
CA ALA A 512 20.87 -16.35 16.62
C ALA A 512 21.35 -15.11 15.86
N SER A 513 21.27 -13.92 16.48
CA SER A 513 21.55 -12.62 15.85
C SER A 513 22.74 -12.69 14.89
N ARG A 514 22.51 -12.40 13.59
CA ARG A 514 23.61 -12.10 12.67
C ARG A 514 24.21 -10.78 13.13
N ASP A 515 25.50 -10.74 13.45
CA ASP A 515 26.19 -9.47 13.73
C ASP A 515 26.00 -8.52 12.54
N CYS A 516 25.11 -7.54 12.71
CA CYS A 516 24.60 -6.67 11.64
C CYS A 516 25.63 -5.63 11.15
N CYS A 517 26.89 -5.73 11.58
CA CYS A 517 27.92 -4.72 11.34
C CYS A 517 28.69 -4.90 10.03
N ALA A 518 28.28 -5.81 9.13
CA ALA A 518 29.03 -6.09 7.90
C ALA A 518 28.19 -5.91 6.63
N ILE A 519 27.59 -4.75 6.41
CA ILE A 519 27.34 -4.23 5.05
C ILE A 519 27.59 -2.71 5.09
N SER A 520 28.79 -2.34 4.64
CA SER A 520 29.29 -0.98 4.41
C SER A 520 28.74 -0.37 3.13
#